data_AF-A0A261EVJ4-F1
#
_entry.id   AF-A0A261EVJ4-F1
#
_cell.length_a   1.000
_cell.length_b   1.000
_cell.length_c   1.000
_cell.angle_alpha   90.00
_cell.angle_beta   90.00
_cell.angle_gamma   90.00
#
_symmetry.space_group_name_H-M   'P 1'
#
loop_
_entity.id
_entity.type
_entity.pdbx_description
1 polymer ?
#
loop_
_entity_poly.entity_id
_entity_poly.type
_entity_poly.pdbx_seq_one_letter_code
_entity_poly.pdbx_strand_id
1 'polypeptide(L)'
;MLLPSKVLTNPNLIINGGSPTIQKRITEDTGIDTQAFLEVAEVVKSGHTQYWGGGPKTHSLEKSFAKYVGREFAFFHNSGTAALQTALFASGVNEGDSVAVTSSGFIAS
;
A
#
# COMPACT_ATOMS: atom_id res chain seq x y z
N MET A 1 23.26 -16.73 3.48
CA MET A 1 22.54 -17.99 3.78
C MET A 1 22.73 -18.93 2.60
N LEU A 2 23.45 -20.04 2.77
CA LEU A 2 23.67 -21.01 1.69
C LEU A 2 22.41 -21.87 1.53
N LEU A 3 21.95 -22.07 0.29
CA LEU A 3 20.82 -22.97 0.00
C LEU A 3 21.20 -24.42 0.37
N PRO A 4 20.28 -25.23 0.89
CA PRO A 4 20.56 -26.63 1.22
C PRO A 4 21.03 -27.41 -0.02
N SER A 5 21.97 -28.34 0.13
CA SER A 5 22.55 -29.10 -0.99
C SER A 5 21.51 -29.81 -1.86
N LYS A 6 20.41 -30.29 -1.26
CA LYS A 6 19.28 -30.90 -1.99
C LYS A 6 18.60 -29.95 -2.97
N VAL A 7 18.56 -28.65 -2.68
CA VAL A 7 18.01 -27.63 -3.58
C VAL A 7 18.97 -27.39 -4.73
N LEU A 8 20.28 -27.35 -4.46
CA LEU A 8 21.31 -27.09 -5.47
C LEU A 8 21.50 -28.26 -6.45
N THR A 9 21.24 -29.50 -6.05
CA THR A 9 21.49 -30.68 -6.88
C THR A 9 20.23 -31.24 -7.57
N ASN A 10 19.05 -30.66 -7.36
CA ASN A 10 17.80 -31.19 -7.93
C ASN A 10 17.62 -30.71 -9.38
N PRO A 11 17.77 -31.57 -10.41
CA PRO A 11 17.69 -31.15 -11.81
C PRO A 11 16.28 -30.76 -12.25
N ASN A 12 15.25 -31.10 -11.47
CA ASN A 12 13.87 -30.75 -11.78
C ASN A 12 13.54 -29.29 -11.42
N LEU A 13 14.39 -28.59 -10.66
CA LEU A 13 14.18 -27.19 -10.32
C LEU A 13 14.64 -26.28 -11.46
N ILE A 14 13.86 -25.24 -11.75
CA ILE A 14 14.16 -24.25 -12.80
C ILE A 14 15.54 -23.60 -12.60
N ILE A 15 15.89 -23.28 -11.35
CA ILE A 15 17.20 -22.70 -11.00
C ILE A 15 18.39 -23.60 -11.38
N ASN A 16 18.14 -24.90 -11.63
CA ASN A 16 19.14 -25.90 -12.02
C ASN A 16 18.93 -26.43 -13.45
N GLY A 17 18.15 -25.73 -14.29
CA GLY A 17 17.89 -26.12 -15.69
C GLY A 17 16.69 -27.04 -15.91
N GLY A 18 15.89 -27.31 -14.88
CA GLY A 18 14.63 -28.03 -14.99
C GLY A 18 13.53 -27.25 -15.73
N SER A 19 12.51 -27.95 -16.20
CA SER A 19 11.38 -27.34 -16.91
C SER A 19 10.43 -26.60 -15.95
N PRO A 20 9.83 -25.47 -16.36
CA PRO A 20 8.85 -24.75 -15.54
C PRO A 20 7.63 -25.60 -15.20
N THR A 21 7.30 -25.69 -13.91
CA THR A 21 6.07 -26.37 -13.45
C THR A 21 4.82 -25.54 -13.74
N ILE A 22 4.94 -24.21 -13.65
CA ILE A 22 3.85 -23.28 -13.98
C ILE A 22 4.02 -22.85 -15.45
N GLN A 23 3.15 -23.39 -16.32
CA GLN A 23 3.22 -23.18 -17.76
C GLN A 23 2.55 -21.89 -18.23
N LYS A 24 1.59 -21.37 -17.44
CA LYS A 24 0.84 -20.15 -17.75
C LYS A 24 1.12 -19.10 -16.70
N ARG A 25 1.28 -17.84 -17.12
CA ARG A 25 1.34 -16.71 -16.20
C ARG A 25 0.04 -16.66 -15.38
N ILE A 26 0.18 -16.77 -14.07
CA ILE A 26 -0.94 -16.54 -13.16
C ILE A 26 -1.18 -15.04 -13.15
N THR A 27 -2.41 -14.64 -13.43
CA THR A 27 -2.87 -13.28 -13.23
C THR A 27 -3.51 -13.21 -11.87
N GLU A 28 -3.10 -12.24 -11.05
CA GLU A 28 -3.73 -11.97 -9.77
C GLU A 28 -5.01 -11.18 -10.01
N ASP A 29 -6.09 -11.61 -9.36
CA ASP A 29 -7.25 -10.74 -9.20
C ASP A 29 -6.87 -9.67 -8.16
N THR A 30 -6.92 -8.42 -8.58
CA THR A 30 -6.65 -7.27 -7.69
C THR A 30 -7.69 -7.14 -6.57
N GLY A 31 -8.84 -7.83 -6.68
CA GLY A 31 -9.94 -7.74 -5.73
C GLY A 31 -10.66 -6.39 -5.74
N ILE A 32 -10.38 -5.54 -6.74
CA ILE A 32 -11.03 -4.24 -6.90
C ILE A 32 -12.50 -4.48 -7.26
N ASP A 33 -13.40 -3.83 -6.51
CA ASP A 33 -14.84 -3.89 -6.78
C ASP A 33 -15.12 -3.45 -8.23
N THR A 34 -15.83 -4.29 -8.97
CA THR A 34 -16.23 -4.01 -10.35
C THR A 34 -17.16 -2.82 -10.49
N GLN A 35 -17.72 -2.27 -9.41
CA GLN A 35 -18.48 -1.01 -9.43
C GLN A 35 -17.61 0.21 -9.18
N ALA A 36 -16.37 0.05 -8.68
CA ALA A 36 -15.50 1.18 -8.36
C ALA A 36 -15.19 2.07 -9.58
N PHE A 37 -15.21 1.50 -10.80
CA PHE A 37 -15.01 2.30 -12.02
C PHE A 37 -16.10 3.37 -12.23
N LEU A 38 -17.35 3.09 -11.83
CA LEU A 38 -18.44 4.06 -11.96
C LEU A 38 -18.22 5.23 -11.01
N GLU A 39 -17.84 4.95 -9.77
CA GLU A 39 -17.55 5.99 -8.78
C GLU A 39 -16.34 6.86 -9.18
N VAL A 40 -15.29 6.25 -9.72
CA VAL A 40 -14.15 6.98 -10.27
C VAL A 40 -14.58 7.83 -11.47
N ALA A 41 -15.40 7.28 -12.36
CA ALA A 41 -15.92 8.02 -13.51
C ALA A 41 -16.78 9.22 -13.10
N GLU A 42 -17.58 9.11 -12.04
CA GLU A 42 -18.33 10.23 -11.46
C GLU A 42 -17.41 11.34 -10.94
N VAL A 43 -16.35 10.98 -10.20
CA VAL A 43 -15.36 11.95 -9.71
C VAL A 43 -14.69 12.67 -10.87
N VAL A 44 -14.24 11.94 -11.89
CA VAL A 44 -13.63 12.52 -13.09
C VAL A 44 -14.61 13.42 -13.84
N LYS A 45 -15.84 12.96 -14.07
CA LYS A 45 -16.89 13.71 -14.76
C LYS A 45 -17.26 15.00 -14.03
N SER A 46 -17.13 15.02 -12.70
CA SER A 46 -17.39 16.22 -11.91
C SER A 46 -16.39 17.36 -12.17
N GLY A 47 -15.22 17.07 -12.75
CA GLY A 47 -14.13 18.04 -12.93
C GLY A 47 -13.38 18.38 -11.63
N HIS A 48 -13.79 17.79 -10.50
CA HIS A 48 -13.28 18.07 -9.17
C HIS A 48 -12.42 16.93 -8.64
N THR A 49 -11.42 16.52 -9.43
CA THR A 49 -10.51 15.41 -9.12
C THR A 49 -9.45 15.78 -8.07
N GLN A 50 -9.16 17.08 -7.94
CA GLN A 50 -8.30 17.64 -6.91
C GLN A 50 -8.87 18.98 -6.45
N TYR A 51 -8.94 19.17 -5.14
CA TYR A 51 -9.20 20.46 -4.50
C TYR A 51 -8.10 20.70 -3.48
N TRP A 52 -7.68 21.95 -3.31
CA TRP A 52 -6.82 22.36 -2.20
C TRP A 52 -7.52 22.00 -0.88
N GLY A 53 -7.08 20.90 -0.24
CA GLY A 53 -7.69 20.37 1.00
C GLY A 53 -8.47 19.05 0.85
N GLY A 54 -8.61 18.50 -0.36
CA GLY A 54 -9.35 17.26 -0.61
C GLY A 54 -10.74 17.48 -1.23
N GLY A 55 -11.26 16.47 -1.93
CA GLY A 55 -12.58 16.52 -2.56
C GLY A 55 -13.70 15.99 -1.66
N PRO A 56 -14.98 16.20 -2.02
CA PRO A 56 -16.12 15.74 -1.21
C PRO A 56 -16.12 14.23 -0.96
N LYS A 57 -15.65 13.42 -1.93
CA LYS A 57 -15.50 11.98 -1.76
C LYS A 57 -14.40 11.63 -0.74
N THR A 58 -13.26 12.33 -0.78
CA THR A 58 -12.18 12.15 0.21
C THR A 58 -12.67 12.46 1.62
N HIS A 59 -13.34 13.59 1.84
CA HIS A 59 -13.86 13.95 3.17
C HIS A 59 -14.91 12.96 3.69
N SER A 60 -15.79 12.47 2.81
CA SER A 60 -16.76 11.43 3.17
C SER A 60 -16.05 10.14 3.61
N LEU A 61 -14.99 9.75 2.88
CA LEU A 61 -14.19 8.58 3.18
C LEU A 61 -13.42 8.75 4.50
N GLU A 62 -12.76 9.89 4.72
CA GLU A 62 -12.05 10.22 5.96
C GLU A 62 -12.98 10.15 7.17
N LYS A 63 -14.17 10.76 7.08
CA LYS A 63 -15.17 10.73 8.15
C LYS A 63 -15.63 9.30 8.45
N SER A 64 -15.92 8.53 7.40
CA SER A 64 -16.36 7.13 7.54
C SER A 64 -15.25 6.24 8.10
N PHE A 65 -14.02 6.45 7.66
CA PHE A 65 -12.85 5.72 8.12
C PHE A 65 -12.52 6.06 9.58
N ALA A 66 -12.53 7.33 9.96
CA ALA A 66 -12.35 7.77 11.34
C ALA A 66 -13.36 7.08 12.27
N LYS A 67 -14.63 7.05 11.89
CA LYS A 67 -15.68 6.33 12.63
C LYS A 67 -15.39 4.83 12.70
N TYR A 68 -14.97 4.22 11.58
CA TYR A 68 -14.66 2.79 11.52
C TYR A 68 -13.52 2.39 12.46
N VAL A 69 -12.44 3.19 12.54
CA VAL A 69 -11.29 2.93 13.41
C VAL A 69 -11.44 3.50 14.84
N GLY A 70 -12.59 4.10 15.17
CA GLY A 70 -12.87 4.67 16.49
C GLY A 70 -12.02 5.91 16.83
N ARG A 71 -11.81 6.81 15.85
CA ARG A 71 -11.07 8.07 16.00
C ARG A 71 -11.94 9.26 15.65
N GLU A 72 -11.57 10.43 16.16
CA GLU A 72 -12.28 11.69 15.90
C GLU A 72 -12.04 12.18 14.47
N PHE A 73 -10.81 12.02 13.97
CA PHE A 73 -10.39 12.47 12.64
C PHE A 73 -9.58 11.38 11.92
N ALA A 74 -9.60 11.46 10.59
CA ALA A 74 -8.68 10.74 9.71
C ALA A 74 -8.22 11.71 8.62
N PHE A 75 -6.99 11.55 8.14
CA PHE A 75 -6.43 12.38 7.08
C PHE A 75 -5.67 11.50 6.09
N PHE A 76 -6.19 11.39 4.86
CA PHE A 76 -5.62 10.51 3.85
C PHE A 76 -4.48 11.17 3.10
N HIS A 77 -3.50 10.33 2.74
CA HIS A 77 -2.37 10.70 1.91
C HIS A 77 -2.33 9.77 0.70
N ASN A 78 -1.53 10.15 -0.30
CA ASN A 78 -1.31 9.33 -1.49
C ASN A 78 -0.47 8.07 -1.21
N SER A 79 0.20 7.97 -0.06
CA SER A 79 0.96 6.79 0.35
C SER A 79 1.09 6.68 1.87
N GLY A 80 1.43 5.48 2.35
CA GLY A 80 1.76 5.25 3.76
C GLY A 80 3.00 6.02 4.22
N THR A 81 4.01 6.16 3.35
CA THR A 81 5.23 6.94 3.64
C THR A 81 4.89 8.41 3.90
N ALA A 82 4.07 9.03 3.03
CA ALA A 82 3.65 10.41 3.21
C ALA A 82 2.84 10.59 4.51
N ALA A 83 1.96 9.63 4.84
CA ALA A 83 1.21 9.66 6.10
C ALA A 83 2.12 9.60 7.34
N LEU A 84 3.15 8.75 7.32
CA LEU A 84 4.12 8.66 8.42
C LEU A 84 4.98 9.91 8.54
N GLN A 85 5.43 10.48 7.43
CA GLN A 85 6.17 11.75 7.43
C GLN A 85 5.33 12.87 8.06
N THR A 86 4.07 13.03 7.63
CA THR A 86 3.14 13.99 8.22
C THR A 86 2.93 13.75 9.71
N ALA A 87 2.78 12.49 10.14
CA ALA A 87 2.60 12.15 11.55
C ALA A 87 3.81 12.53 12.41
N LEU A 88 5.04 12.31 11.91
CA LEU A 88 6.26 12.69 12.60
C LEU A 88 6.37 14.22 12.74
N PHE A 89 6.13 14.95 11.65
CA PHE A 89 6.13 16.42 11.68
C PHE A 89 5.06 16.97 12.63
N ALA A 90 3.83 16.43 12.57
CA ALA A 90 2.74 16.84 13.45
C ALA A 90 3.01 16.50 14.92
N SER A 91 3.82 15.47 15.19
CA SER A 91 4.23 15.09 16.55
C SER A 91 5.42 15.92 17.08
N GLY A 92 5.98 16.82 16.26
CA GLY A 92 7.10 17.68 16.65
C GLY A 92 8.46 16.98 16.67
N VAL A 93 8.60 15.86 15.96
CA VAL A 93 9.89 15.17 15.80
C VAL A 93 10.80 16.01 14.91
N ASN A 94 12.03 16.23 15.36
CA ASN A 94 13.04 17.01 14.66
C ASN A 94 14.24 16.17 14.25
N GLU A 95 15.11 16.77 13.43
CA GLU A 95 16.41 16.18 13.13
C GLU A 95 17.22 15.93 14.40
N GLY A 96 17.79 14.74 14.52
CA GLY A 96 18.54 14.31 15.70
C GLY A 96 17.70 13.57 16.76
N ASP A 97 16.37 13.63 16.67
CA ASP A 97 15.50 12.89 17.59
C ASP A 97 15.52 11.39 17.28
N SER A 98 15.52 10.58 18.34
CA SER A 98 15.43 9.12 18.22
C SER A 98 13.97 8.67 18.26
N VAL A 99 13.54 7.93 17.23
CA VAL A 99 12.21 7.34 17.16
C VAL A 99 12.33 5.83 17.25
N ALA A 100 11.73 5.23 18.29
CA ALA A 100 11.72 3.79 18.45
C ALA A 100 10.75 3.14 17.43
N VAL A 101 11.24 2.13 16.71
CA VAL A 101 10.47 1.34 15.73
C VAL A 101 10.72 -0.15 15.93
N THR A 102 9.89 -1.01 15.35
CA THR A 102 10.10 -2.45 15.38
C THR A 102 11.27 -2.86 14.48
N SER A 103 12.06 -3.86 14.90
CA SER A 103 13.16 -4.41 14.07
C SER A 103 12.67 -5.22 12.87
N SER A 104 11.39 -5.61 12.87
CA SER A 104 10.70 -6.24 11.76
C SER A 104 9.67 -5.25 11.21
N GLY A 105 9.84 -4.84 9.97
CA GLY A 105 8.99 -3.85 9.31
C GLY A 105 9.14 -3.88 7.79
N PHE A 106 8.44 -2.98 7.12
CA PHE A 106 8.51 -2.83 5.67
C PHE A 106 9.21 -1.52 5.32
N ILE A 107 10.17 -1.58 4.40
CA ILE A 107 10.81 -0.39 3.83
C ILE A 107 10.12 -0.10 2.51
N ALA A 108 9.41 1.02 2.44
CA ALA A 108 8.73 1.50 1.24
C ALA A 108 9.55 2.62 0.58
N SER A 109 9.56 2.65 -0.75
CA SER A 109 10.19 3.71 -1.57
C SER A 109 9.14 4.62 -2.18
#